data_AF-A0A558CTP5-F1
#
_entry.id   AF-A0A558CTP5-F1
#
_cell.length_a   1.000
_cell.length_b   1.000
_cell.length_c   1.000
_cell.angle_alpha   90.00
_cell.angle_beta   90.00
_cell.angle_gamma   90.00
#
_symmetry.space_group_name_H-M   'P 1'
#
loop_
_entity.id
_entity.type
_entity.pdbx_description
1 polymer ?
#
loop_
_entity_poly.entity_id
_entity_poly.type
_entity_poly.pdbx_seq_one_letter_code
_entity_poly.pdbx_strand_id
1 'polypeptide(L)'
;MSVLARDDAIIPLFGQSIFAWSRDDFREFTAVMKGCAKAASKRRDRTTRDSLQQVMKRVTFAQRPLANLIQAREKSEAAVQSLVNAEVSKDTVALLDLAEEALQGTEIRPKLRGMSRDSQQPLIDLLHAQRSLPLSDKESYSSLLAAHKESIQQARLAEQEKAAAALETALEEVNGVSEDEAGLSRLNELSQLAEIAQATPEKARQYRETVAMKRQAIQQKLDQAEEARRDQLIETMVEKLKDYPVNEPSDLGKLWDEGVAMGNELRAQGERRSKNAMSLAFWERFNKAVVAMLEPFKKQLEQIPVSQAGVDQLKGAVATMTGIKHNMPVMRPYHQAVQSRGTEIVGEMRQIACNKTLDAAGLSSSEAEQPLWGAGNAMTLGEFVCAITDKGSTVHEYDDAGFMSDTHTLKLTTQHDGFHTLKLHEGEVQPGKKMLIGFELSDANQQRPLSVSDWEQYVAVNMQGGGGSADCERLANKPRNELSMAETERILGCIMSRIPAMIEQQERR
;
A
#
# COMPACT_ATOMS: atom_id res chain seq x y z
N MET A 1 34.89 -38.13 -78.21
CA MET A 1 33.60 -37.56 -78.64
C MET A 1 33.75 -36.27 -79.46
N SER A 2 34.93 -35.66 -79.61
CA SER A 2 35.07 -34.28 -80.13
C SER A 2 34.85 -34.05 -81.63
N VAL A 3 34.69 -35.09 -82.45
CA VAL A 3 34.39 -34.95 -83.89
C VAL A 3 32.91 -35.24 -84.20
N LEU A 4 32.28 -36.15 -83.46
CA LEU A 4 30.85 -36.49 -83.59
C LEU A 4 29.92 -35.55 -82.81
N ALA A 5 30.47 -34.62 -82.02
CA ALA A 5 29.72 -33.65 -81.24
C ALA A 5 29.93 -32.21 -81.72
N ARG A 6 30.50 -32.03 -82.93
CA ARG A 6 30.60 -30.70 -83.54
C ARG A 6 29.28 -30.44 -84.27
N ASP A 7 28.62 -29.37 -83.86
CA ASP A 7 27.36 -28.94 -84.45
C ASP A 7 27.48 -28.75 -85.97
N ASP A 8 28.63 -28.29 -86.47
CA ASP A 8 28.92 -28.14 -87.90
C ASP A 8 28.78 -29.42 -88.73
N ALA A 9 28.97 -30.60 -88.11
CA ALA A 9 28.84 -31.89 -88.77
C ALA A 9 27.48 -32.57 -88.51
N ILE A 10 26.82 -32.21 -87.41
CA ILE A 10 25.60 -32.89 -86.93
C ILE A 10 24.34 -32.11 -87.32
N ILE A 11 24.33 -30.79 -87.17
CA ILE A 11 23.17 -29.96 -87.51
C ILE A 11 22.78 -30.10 -88.99
N PRO A 12 23.70 -30.10 -89.98
CA PRO A 12 23.29 -30.28 -91.37
C PRO A 12 22.65 -31.64 -91.66
N LEU A 13 22.95 -32.67 -90.87
CA LEU A 13 22.44 -34.03 -91.05
C LEU A 13 21.12 -34.28 -90.31
N PHE A 14 20.93 -33.65 -89.15
CA PHE A 14 19.84 -33.95 -88.23
C PHE A 14 18.98 -32.73 -87.86
N GLY A 15 19.27 -31.56 -88.42
CA GLY A 15 18.54 -30.31 -88.19
C GLY A 15 18.80 -29.63 -86.84
N GLN A 16 19.38 -30.35 -85.87
CA GLN A 16 19.62 -29.86 -84.52
C GLN A 16 20.87 -30.47 -83.88
N SER A 17 21.42 -29.77 -82.88
CA SER A 17 22.58 -30.24 -82.11
C SER A 17 22.27 -31.56 -81.41
N ILE A 18 23.28 -32.42 -81.25
CA ILE A 18 23.14 -33.66 -80.45
C ILE A 18 22.78 -33.36 -78.99
N PHE A 19 23.14 -32.18 -78.49
CA PHE A 19 22.77 -31.72 -77.14
C PHE A 19 21.29 -31.40 -76.99
N ALA A 20 20.55 -31.24 -78.09
CA ALA A 20 19.09 -31.04 -78.10
C ALA A 20 18.30 -32.35 -78.31
N TRP A 21 19.00 -33.49 -78.46
CA TRP A 21 18.35 -34.76 -78.76
C TRP A 21 17.64 -35.33 -77.53
N SER A 22 16.35 -35.61 -77.69
CA SER A 22 15.55 -36.41 -76.79
C SER A 22 15.89 -37.91 -76.90
N ARG A 23 15.31 -38.72 -76.02
CA ARG A 23 15.43 -40.19 -76.12
C ARG A 23 14.89 -40.72 -77.45
N ASP A 24 13.90 -40.07 -78.03
CA ASP A 24 13.30 -40.50 -79.29
C ASP A 24 14.21 -40.16 -80.48
N ASP A 25 14.91 -39.02 -80.45
CA ASP A 25 15.92 -38.69 -81.45
C ASP A 25 17.07 -39.72 -81.49
N PHE A 26 17.51 -40.21 -80.32
CA PHE A 26 18.49 -41.31 -80.26
C PHE A 26 17.96 -42.63 -80.82
N ARG A 27 16.68 -42.94 -80.60
CA ARG A 27 16.04 -44.15 -81.14
C ARG A 27 15.91 -44.04 -82.64
N GLU A 28 15.47 -42.88 -83.15
CA GLU A 28 15.34 -42.58 -84.56
C GLU A 28 16.69 -42.65 -85.27
N PHE A 29 17.72 -41.98 -84.73
CA PHE A 29 19.09 -42.09 -85.21
C PHE A 29 19.54 -43.56 -85.31
N THR A 30 19.32 -44.34 -84.25
CA THR A 30 19.68 -45.76 -84.23
C THR A 30 18.91 -46.56 -85.27
N ALA A 31 17.63 -46.26 -85.50
CA ALA A 31 16.79 -46.91 -86.50
C ALA A 31 17.25 -46.59 -87.92
N VAL A 32 17.51 -45.31 -88.22
CA VAL A 32 18.04 -44.84 -89.51
C VAL A 32 19.38 -45.51 -89.81
N MET A 33 20.32 -45.46 -88.85
CA MET A 33 21.64 -46.06 -89.03
C MET A 33 21.60 -47.58 -89.18
N LYS A 34 20.69 -48.28 -88.48
CA LYS A 34 20.42 -49.72 -88.71
C LYS A 34 19.90 -49.98 -90.12
N GLY A 35 18.99 -49.14 -90.61
CA GLY A 35 18.47 -49.19 -91.97
C GLY A 35 19.59 -49.05 -93.01
N CYS A 36 20.43 -48.03 -92.86
CA CYS A 36 21.61 -47.79 -93.70
C CYS A 36 22.60 -48.95 -93.66
N ALA A 37 22.91 -49.49 -92.47
CA ALA A 37 23.80 -50.64 -92.33
C ALA A 37 23.23 -51.90 -93.00
N LYS A 38 21.92 -52.12 -92.90
CA LYS A 38 21.22 -53.23 -93.59
C LYS A 38 21.28 -53.04 -95.12
N ALA A 39 21.12 -51.83 -95.62
CA ALA A 39 21.23 -51.51 -97.04
C ALA A 39 22.67 -51.72 -97.56
N ALA A 40 23.69 -51.25 -96.83
CA ALA A 40 25.10 -51.49 -97.15
C ALA A 40 25.44 -52.99 -97.18
N SER A 41 24.92 -53.76 -96.21
CA SER A 41 25.07 -55.22 -96.17
C SER A 41 24.46 -55.91 -97.38
N LYS A 42 23.28 -55.48 -97.87
CA LYS A 42 22.67 -56.02 -99.09
C LYS A 42 23.52 -55.78 -100.34
N ARG A 43 24.25 -54.65 -100.37
CA ARG A 43 25.19 -54.30 -101.46
C ARG A 43 26.57 -54.96 -101.31
N ARG A 44 26.77 -55.79 -100.28
CA ARG A 44 28.06 -56.40 -99.91
C ARG A 44 29.17 -55.38 -99.59
N ASP A 45 28.82 -54.13 -99.25
CA ASP A 45 29.76 -53.10 -98.82
C ASP A 45 30.04 -53.23 -97.31
N ARG A 46 31.07 -54.02 -97.00
CA ARG A 46 31.45 -54.33 -95.63
C ARG A 46 32.03 -53.12 -94.89
N THR A 47 32.82 -52.30 -95.57
CA THR A 47 33.51 -51.14 -94.97
C THR A 47 32.51 -50.10 -94.48
N THR A 48 31.52 -49.77 -95.31
CA THR A 48 30.46 -48.82 -94.94
C THR A 48 29.60 -49.38 -93.82
N ARG A 49 29.21 -50.67 -93.89
CA ARG A 49 28.44 -51.33 -92.84
C ARG A 49 29.15 -51.29 -91.49
N ASP A 50 30.42 -51.69 -91.44
CA ASP A 50 31.19 -51.76 -90.21
C ASP A 50 31.43 -50.35 -89.63
N SER A 51 31.64 -49.34 -90.48
CA SER A 51 31.72 -47.93 -90.08
C SER A 51 30.42 -47.42 -89.45
N LEU A 52 29.26 -47.69 -90.08
CA LEU A 52 27.95 -47.31 -89.54
C LEU A 52 27.67 -48.00 -88.20
N GLN A 53 28.04 -49.28 -88.04
CA GLN A 53 27.92 -50.00 -86.77
C GLN A 53 28.82 -49.42 -85.68
N GLN A 54 30.05 -49.01 -86.02
CA GLN A 54 30.95 -48.34 -85.07
C GLN A 54 30.40 -46.98 -84.63
N VAL A 55 29.84 -46.19 -85.56
CA VAL A 55 29.18 -44.92 -85.24
C VAL A 55 27.99 -45.14 -84.32
N MET A 56 27.11 -46.11 -84.63
CA MET A 56 25.99 -46.48 -83.75
C MET A 56 26.47 -46.85 -82.36
N LYS A 57 27.49 -47.72 -82.24
CA LYS A 57 28.04 -48.13 -80.94
C LYS A 57 28.57 -46.94 -80.15
N ARG A 58 29.26 -45.99 -80.80
CA ARG A 58 29.77 -44.77 -80.18
C ARG A 58 28.65 -43.84 -79.71
N VAL A 59 27.61 -43.65 -80.52
CA VAL A 59 26.45 -42.81 -80.15
C VAL A 59 25.63 -43.46 -79.04
N THR A 60 25.37 -44.77 -79.10
CA THR A 60 24.70 -45.50 -78.00
C THR A 60 25.50 -45.43 -76.70
N PHE A 61 26.84 -45.50 -76.77
CA PHE A 61 27.69 -45.33 -75.59
C PHE A 61 27.66 -43.89 -75.06
N ALA A 62 27.56 -42.89 -75.94
CA ALA A 62 27.45 -41.47 -75.57
C ALA A 62 26.05 -41.08 -75.08
N GLN A 63 25.01 -41.83 -75.41
CA GLN A 63 23.60 -41.51 -75.09
C GLN A 63 23.38 -41.27 -73.60
N ARG A 64 23.87 -42.17 -72.74
CA ARG A 64 23.66 -42.05 -71.28
C ARG A 64 24.45 -40.88 -70.67
N PRO A 65 25.75 -40.69 -70.93
CA PRO A 65 26.48 -39.50 -70.51
C PRO A 65 25.86 -38.20 -71.01
N LEU A 66 25.37 -38.16 -72.25
CA LEU A 66 24.76 -36.96 -72.81
C LEU A 66 23.40 -36.66 -72.17
N ALA A 67 22.54 -37.65 -71.99
CA ALA A 67 21.28 -37.48 -71.29
C ALA A 67 21.50 -37.02 -69.84
N ASN A 68 22.52 -37.54 -69.16
CA ASN A 68 22.91 -37.09 -67.82
C ASN A 68 23.41 -35.63 -67.83
N LEU A 69 24.17 -35.23 -68.84
CA LEU A 69 24.65 -33.86 -69.00
C LEU A 69 23.49 -32.88 -69.26
N ILE A 70 22.57 -33.20 -70.18
CA ILE A 70 21.39 -32.39 -70.48
C ILE A 70 20.54 -32.21 -69.22
N GLN A 71 20.21 -33.33 -68.55
CA GLN A 71 19.44 -33.29 -67.31
C GLN A 71 20.17 -32.52 -66.20
N ALA A 72 21.50 -32.65 -66.11
CA ALA A 72 22.30 -31.89 -65.15
C ALA A 72 22.26 -30.39 -65.43
N ARG A 73 22.33 -29.97 -66.70
CA ARG A 73 22.18 -28.56 -67.12
C ARG A 73 20.80 -28.02 -66.76
N GLU A 74 19.73 -28.67 -67.23
CA GLU A 74 18.35 -28.23 -66.96
C GLU A 74 18.07 -28.10 -65.46
N LYS A 75 18.46 -29.09 -64.66
CA LYS A 75 18.27 -29.06 -63.22
C LYS A 75 19.11 -27.99 -62.52
N SER A 76 20.35 -27.81 -62.95
CA SER A 76 21.23 -26.80 -62.34
C SER A 76 20.79 -25.40 -62.69
N GLU A 77 20.37 -25.16 -63.94
CA GLU A 77 19.81 -23.89 -64.38
C GLU A 77 18.54 -23.56 -63.60
N ALA A 78 17.60 -24.51 -63.49
CA ALA A 78 16.40 -24.33 -62.69
C ALA A 78 16.71 -24.07 -61.21
N ALA A 79 17.70 -24.77 -60.64
CA ALA A 79 18.12 -24.58 -59.26
C ALA A 79 18.78 -23.21 -59.02
N VAL A 80 19.70 -22.79 -59.91
CA VAL A 80 20.35 -21.47 -59.85
C VAL A 80 19.30 -20.38 -60.00
N GLN A 81 18.39 -20.50 -60.97
CA GLN A 81 17.33 -19.52 -61.18
C GLN A 81 16.39 -19.44 -59.97
N SER A 82 16.08 -20.58 -59.33
CA SER A 82 15.28 -20.61 -58.11
C SER A 82 15.98 -19.89 -56.95
N LEU A 83 17.30 -19.97 -56.84
CA LEU A 83 18.08 -19.30 -55.80
C LEU A 83 18.24 -17.80 -56.09
N VAL A 84 18.42 -17.42 -57.35
CA VAL A 84 18.51 -16.02 -57.79
C VAL A 84 17.16 -15.29 -57.70
N ASN A 85 16.06 -16.01 -57.86
CA ASN A 85 14.71 -15.45 -57.72
C ASN A 85 14.18 -15.51 -56.27
N ALA A 86 14.96 -16.04 -55.32
CA ALA A 86 14.54 -16.12 -53.94
C ALA A 86 14.45 -14.71 -53.32
N GLU A 87 13.52 -14.52 -52.39
CA GLU A 87 13.36 -13.24 -51.70
C GLU A 87 14.66 -12.86 -50.98
N VAL A 88 15.02 -11.58 -51.02
CA VAL A 88 16.28 -11.08 -50.45
C VAL A 88 16.21 -11.16 -48.93
N SER A 89 17.00 -12.06 -48.34
CA SER A 89 17.10 -12.23 -46.90
C SER A 89 18.52 -12.62 -46.48
N LYS A 90 18.80 -12.58 -45.18
CA LYS A 90 20.07 -13.10 -44.63
C LYS A 90 20.25 -14.59 -44.94
N ASP A 91 19.16 -15.35 -44.95
CA ASP A 91 19.18 -16.77 -45.22
C ASP A 91 19.49 -17.04 -46.69
N THR A 92 19.06 -16.16 -47.59
CA THR A 92 19.35 -16.23 -49.03
C THR A 92 20.85 -16.17 -49.31
N VAL A 93 21.59 -15.27 -48.65
CA VAL A 93 23.06 -15.20 -48.80
C VAL A 93 23.73 -16.51 -48.37
N ALA A 94 23.31 -17.09 -47.26
CA ALA A 94 23.84 -18.37 -46.79
C ALA A 94 23.49 -19.53 -47.74
N LEU A 95 22.32 -19.50 -48.38
CA LEU A 95 21.94 -20.47 -49.41
C LEU A 95 22.79 -20.31 -50.69
N LEU A 96 23.11 -19.08 -51.10
CA LEU A 96 24.00 -18.83 -52.24
C LEU A 96 25.42 -19.35 -51.97
N ASP A 97 25.95 -19.17 -50.76
CA ASP A 97 27.25 -19.72 -50.34
C ASP A 97 27.27 -21.25 -50.42
N LEU A 98 26.20 -21.90 -49.94
CA LEU A 98 26.06 -23.36 -50.04
C LEU A 98 25.91 -23.85 -51.48
N ALA A 99 25.28 -23.05 -52.36
CA ALA A 99 25.15 -23.37 -53.77
C ALA A 99 26.50 -23.30 -54.49
N GLU A 100 27.32 -22.30 -54.19
CA GLU A 100 28.71 -22.21 -54.68
C GLU A 100 29.55 -23.40 -54.18
N GLU A 101 29.45 -23.74 -52.89
CA GLU A 101 30.11 -24.93 -52.33
C GLU A 101 29.66 -26.22 -53.05
N ALA A 102 28.35 -26.36 -53.34
CA ALA A 102 27.80 -27.51 -54.04
C ALA A 102 28.34 -27.62 -55.47
N LEU A 103 28.43 -26.51 -56.21
CA LEU A 103 28.98 -26.46 -57.56
C LEU A 103 30.48 -26.82 -57.60
N GLN A 104 31.22 -26.43 -56.57
CA GLN A 104 32.63 -26.79 -56.39
C GLN A 104 32.83 -28.27 -55.99
N GLY A 105 31.75 -28.96 -55.60
CA GLY A 105 31.77 -30.37 -55.21
C GLY A 105 32.07 -30.60 -53.72
N THR A 106 31.94 -29.56 -52.90
CA THR A 106 32.06 -29.65 -51.44
C THR A 106 30.85 -30.37 -50.86
N GLU A 107 31.06 -31.17 -49.81
CA GLU A 107 29.97 -31.90 -49.16
C GLU A 107 29.11 -30.96 -48.29
N ILE A 108 27.95 -30.57 -48.81
CA ILE A 108 27.02 -29.66 -48.12
C ILE A 108 25.90 -30.37 -47.34
N ARG A 109 25.69 -31.68 -47.53
CA ARG A 109 24.56 -32.44 -46.95
C ARG A 109 24.41 -32.31 -45.42
N PRO A 110 25.49 -32.29 -44.62
CA PRO A 110 25.37 -32.07 -43.18
C PRO A 110 24.77 -30.69 -42.86
N LYS A 111 25.14 -29.66 -43.64
CA LYS A 111 24.68 -28.27 -43.46
C LYS A 111 23.21 -28.06 -43.87
N LEU A 112 22.64 -28.98 -44.67
CA LEU A 112 21.24 -28.95 -45.08
C LEU A 112 20.26 -29.40 -44.00
N ARG A 113 20.74 -30.09 -42.95
CA ARG A 113 19.87 -30.62 -41.89
C ARG A 113 19.14 -29.48 -41.19
N GLY A 114 17.81 -29.57 -41.13
CA GLY A 114 16.96 -28.58 -40.48
C GLY A 114 16.48 -27.43 -41.38
N MET A 115 16.95 -27.35 -42.63
CA MET A 115 16.40 -26.41 -43.62
C MET A 115 15.04 -26.88 -44.14
N SER A 116 14.24 -25.96 -44.69
CA SER A 116 12.99 -26.31 -45.36
C SER A 116 13.26 -27.11 -46.65
N ARG A 117 12.28 -27.89 -47.08
CA ARG A 117 12.41 -28.69 -48.32
C ARG A 117 12.64 -27.80 -49.53
N ASP A 118 11.99 -26.63 -49.58
CA ASP A 118 12.09 -25.69 -50.70
C ASP A 118 13.49 -25.08 -50.81
N SER A 119 14.16 -24.80 -49.68
CA SER A 119 15.55 -24.34 -49.67
C SER A 119 16.56 -25.46 -49.95
N GLN A 120 16.26 -26.70 -49.54
CA GLN A 120 17.16 -27.84 -49.77
C GLN A 120 17.18 -28.32 -51.22
N GLN A 121 16.02 -28.32 -51.90
CA GLN A 121 15.86 -28.97 -53.20
C GLN A 121 16.81 -28.40 -54.27
N PRO A 122 16.95 -27.07 -54.44
CA PRO A 122 17.92 -26.50 -55.38
C PRO A 122 19.37 -26.92 -55.08
N LEU A 123 19.75 -26.95 -53.81
CA LEU A 123 21.10 -27.34 -53.37
C LEU A 123 21.39 -28.82 -53.62
N ILE A 124 20.40 -29.69 -53.43
CA ILE A 124 20.49 -31.12 -53.72
C ILE A 124 20.60 -31.36 -55.23
N ASP A 125 19.80 -30.67 -56.05
CA ASP A 125 19.86 -30.79 -57.50
C ASP A 125 21.23 -30.33 -58.05
N LEU A 126 21.79 -29.24 -57.53
CA LEU A 126 23.16 -28.80 -57.87
C LEU A 126 24.22 -29.82 -57.46
N LEU A 127 24.14 -30.35 -56.24
CA LEU A 127 25.08 -31.37 -55.75
C LEU A 127 25.04 -32.64 -56.62
N HIS A 128 23.87 -33.06 -57.09
CA HIS A 128 23.72 -34.21 -57.97
C HIS A 128 24.21 -33.95 -59.40
N ALA A 129 23.95 -32.75 -59.92
CA ALA A 129 24.34 -32.35 -61.26
C ALA A 129 25.85 -32.08 -61.40
N GLN A 130 26.52 -31.67 -60.31
CA GLN A 130 27.92 -31.26 -60.27
C GLN A 130 28.89 -32.21 -61.00
N ARG A 131 28.69 -33.53 -60.88
CA ARG A 131 29.59 -34.53 -61.50
C ARG A 131 29.47 -34.61 -63.02
N SER A 132 28.32 -34.20 -63.56
CA SER A 132 28.01 -34.27 -64.99
C SER A 132 28.13 -32.92 -65.69
N LEU A 133 28.22 -31.82 -64.93
CA LEU A 133 28.37 -30.47 -65.47
C LEU A 133 29.79 -30.21 -66.04
N PRO A 134 29.90 -29.56 -67.22
CA PRO A 134 31.14 -29.00 -67.74
C PRO A 134 31.66 -27.87 -66.85
N LEU A 135 32.98 -27.64 -66.89
CA LEU A 135 33.62 -26.57 -66.11
C LEU A 135 33.07 -25.18 -66.48
N SER A 136 32.84 -24.93 -67.77
CA SER A 136 32.27 -23.66 -68.26
C SER A 136 30.92 -23.33 -67.64
N ASP A 137 30.07 -24.34 -67.44
CA ASP A 137 28.73 -24.13 -66.90
C ASP A 137 28.81 -23.88 -65.38
N LYS A 138 29.72 -24.58 -64.68
CA LYS A 138 29.99 -24.33 -63.26
C LYS A 138 30.49 -22.90 -63.02
N GLU A 139 31.41 -22.42 -63.85
CA GLU A 139 31.93 -21.06 -63.79
C GLU A 139 30.85 -20.02 -64.08
N SER A 140 30.00 -20.27 -65.10
CA SER A 140 28.86 -19.41 -65.44
C SER A 140 27.87 -19.31 -64.28
N TYR A 141 27.44 -20.46 -63.72
CA TYR A 141 26.53 -20.49 -62.57
C TYR A 141 27.13 -19.86 -61.31
N SER A 142 28.41 -20.11 -61.02
CA SER A 142 29.08 -19.49 -59.88
C SER A 142 29.16 -17.97 -60.03
N SER A 143 29.42 -17.48 -61.25
CA SER A 143 29.44 -16.03 -61.54
C SER A 143 28.07 -15.39 -61.33
N LEU A 144 26.98 -16.08 -61.72
CA LEU A 144 25.61 -15.61 -61.49
C LEU A 144 25.26 -15.54 -59.99
N LEU A 145 25.62 -16.58 -59.23
CA LEU A 145 25.38 -16.62 -57.78
C LEU A 145 26.18 -15.53 -57.05
N ALA A 146 27.44 -15.32 -57.43
CA ALA A 146 28.30 -14.28 -56.87
C ALA A 146 27.76 -12.87 -57.16
N ALA A 147 27.34 -12.60 -58.41
CA ALA A 147 26.75 -11.33 -58.80
C ALA A 147 25.44 -11.04 -58.04
N HIS A 148 24.60 -12.06 -57.86
CA HIS A 148 23.36 -11.92 -57.09
C HIS A 148 23.65 -11.68 -55.60
N LYS A 149 24.63 -12.40 -55.02
CA LYS A 149 25.09 -12.17 -53.65
C LYS A 149 25.60 -10.74 -53.44
N GLU A 150 26.40 -10.23 -54.36
CA GLU A 150 26.88 -8.84 -54.33
C GLU A 150 25.71 -7.85 -54.41
N SER A 151 24.73 -8.10 -55.30
CA SER A 151 23.53 -7.28 -55.40
C SER A 151 22.72 -7.25 -54.09
N ILE A 152 22.59 -8.38 -53.39
CA ILE A 152 21.93 -8.44 -52.07
C ILE A 152 22.70 -7.62 -51.03
N GLN A 153 24.04 -7.74 -51.01
CA GLN A 153 24.87 -6.99 -50.07
C GLN A 153 24.78 -5.48 -50.32
N GLN A 154 24.82 -5.04 -51.57
CA GLN A 154 24.66 -3.63 -51.95
C GLN A 154 23.28 -3.10 -51.57
N ALA A 155 22.20 -3.86 -51.85
CA ALA A 155 20.85 -3.48 -51.46
C ALA A 155 20.73 -3.30 -49.94
N ARG A 156 21.32 -4.22 -49.15
CA ARG A 156 21.32 -4.15 -47.69
C ARG A 156 22.13 -2.96 -47.16
N LEU A 157 23.26 -2.64 -47.77
CA LEU A 157 24.03 -1.44 -47.40
C LEU A 157 23.23 -0.17 -47.69
N ALA A 158 22.57 -0.09 -48.83
CA ALA A 158 21.70 1.05 -49.17
C ALA A 158 20.51 1.18 -48.19
N GLU A 159 19.89 0.08 -47.79
CA GLU A 159 18.85 0.09 -46.74
C GLU A 159 19.41 0.53 -45.38
N GLN A 160 20.60 0.07 -45.01
CA GLN A 160 21.27 0.47 -43.77
C GLN A 160 21.62 1.97 -43.75
N GLU A 161 22.09 2.51 -44.87
CA GLU A 161 22.36 3.94 -45.02
C GLU A 161 21.07 4.78 -44.94
N LYS A 162 20.01 4.33 -45.61
CA LYS A 162 18.68 4.97 -45.53
C LYS A 162 18.14 4.95 -44.09
N ALA A 163 18.24 3.82 -43.41
CA ALA A 163 17.85 3.71 -42.00
C ALA A 163 18.72 4.59 -41.10
N ALA A 164 20.02 4.67 -41.35
CA ALA A 164 20.93 5.54 -40.59
C ALA A 164 20.59 7.02 -40.75
N ALA A 165 20.27 7.46 -41.98
CA ALA A 165 19.82 8.83 -42.25
C ALA A 165 18.48 9.14 -41.57
N ALA A 166 17.51 8.21 -41.62
CA ALA A 166 16.24 8.36 -40.93
C ALA A 166 16.41 8.44 -39.40
N LEU A 167 17.31 7.64 -38.81
CA LEU A 167 17.63 7.74 -37.39
C LEU A 167 18.33 9.06 -37.03
N GLU A 168 19.06 9.67 -37.97
CA GLU A 168 19.67 10.99 -37.75
C GLU A 168 18.63 12.10 -37.74
N THR A 169 17.66 12.10 -38.66
CA THR A 169 16.49 12.99 -38.58
C THR A 169 15.71 12.78 -37.28
N ALA A 170 15.51 11.51 -36.88
CA ALA A 170 14.82 11.20 -35.63
C ALA A 170 15.63 11.66 -34.39
N LEU A 171 16.96 11.67 -34.43
CA LEU A 171 17.79 12.22 -33.35
C LEU A 171 17.60 13.73 -33.19
N GLU A 172 17.54 14.47 -34.30
CA GLU A 172 17.21 15.90 -34.27
C GLU A 172 15.84 16.13 -33.62
N GLU A 173 14.87 15.28 -33.95
CA GLU A 173 13.55 15.33 -33.34
C GLU A 173 13.60 15.03 -31.83
N VAL A 174 14.28 13.97 -31.40
CA VAL A 174 14.48 13.61 -29.97
C VAL A 174 15.03 14.80 -29.19
N ASN A 175 15.99 15.52 -29.76
CA ASN A 175 16.56 16.71 -29.12
C ASN A 175 15.55 17.84 -28.97
N GLY A 176 14.66 18.02 -29.96
CA GLY A 176 13.59 19.02 -29.99
C GLY A 176 12.32 18.67 -29.21
N VAL A 177 12.20 17.44 -28.67
CA VAL A 177 11.03 17.05 -27.87
C VAL A 177 10.88 17.92 -26.63
N SER A 178 9.63 18.34 -26.36
CA SER A 178 9.23 19.12 -25.19
C SER A 178 9.52 18.39 -23.88
N GLU A 179 9.71 19.14 -22.80
CA GLU A 179 10.03 18.58 -21.49
C GLU A 179 8.79 18.42 -20.60
N ASP A 180 7.77 17.75 -21.15
CA ASP A 180 6.48 17.52 -20.52
C ASP A 180 5.95 16.09 -20.82
N GLU A 181 4.74 15.78 -20.36
CA GLU A 181 4.10 14.47 -20.59
C GLU A 181 3.87 14.16 -22.08
N ALA A 182 3.57 15.20 -22.88
CA ALA A 182 3.46 15.06 -24.33
C ALA A 182 4.82 14.65 -24.94
N GLY A 183 5.91 15.22 -24.42
CA GLY A 183 7.27 14.84 -24.78
C GLY A 183 7.62 13.39 -24.47
N LEU A 184 7.25 12.88 -23.29
CA LEU A 184 7.42 11.45 -22.95
C LEU A 184 6.67 10.54 -23.92
N SER A 185 5.44 10.92 -24.28
CA SER A 185 4.62 10.18 -25.24
C SER A 185 5.27 10.16 -26.62
N ARG A 186 5.79 11.30 -27.08
CA ARG A 186 6.52 11.37 -28.35
C ARG A 186 7.81 10.54 -28.35
N LEU A 187 8.57 10.54 -27.25
CA LEU A 187 9.74 9.67 -27.11
C LEU A 187 9.38 8.17 -27.13
N ASN A 188 8.19 7.78 -26.64
CA ASN A 188 7.73 6.39 -26.76
C ASN A 188 7.51 6.01 -28.23
N GLU A 189 6.86 6.87 -29.03
CA GLU A 189 6.68 6.64 -30.47
C GLU A 189 8.03 6.54 -31.19
N LEU A 190 8.92 7.50 -30.94
CA LEU A 190 10.26 7.54 -31.52
C LEU A 190 11.13 6.33 -31.12
N SER A 191 10.87 5.69 -29.98
CA SER A 191 11.57 4.47 -29.57
C SER A 191 11.14 3.21 -30.34
N GLN A 192 10.04 3.27 -31.09
CA GLN A 192 9.44 2.15 -31.82
C GLN A 192 9.66 2.21 -33.34
N LEU A 193 10.49 3.13 -33.84
CA LEU A 193 10.81 3.25 -35.26
C LEU A 193 11.37 1.94 -35.84
N ALA A 194 10.84 1.51 -36.98
CA ALA A 194 11.24 0.26 -37.65
C ALA A 194 12.69 0.31 -38.14
N GLU A 195 13.16 1.52 -38.47
CA GLU A 195 14.51 1.85 -38.93
C GLU A 195 15.57 1.46 -37.89
N ILE A 196 15.21 1.38 -36.60
CA ILE A 196 16.10 0.89 -35.54
C ILE A 196 16.53 -0.56 -35.80
N ALA A 197 15.65 -1.40 -36.35
CA ALA A 197 15.96 -2.80 -36.64
C ALA A 197 16.78 -2.96 -37.93
N GLN A 198 16.70 -1.98 -38.84
CA GLN A 198 17.36 -2.00 -40.14
C GLN A 198 18.75 -1.36 -40.10
N ALA A 199 18.99 -0.41 -39.19
CA ALA A 199 20.27 0.26 -39.02
C ALA A 199 21.40 -0.66 -38.52
N THR A 200 22.63 -0.17 -38.57
CA THR A 200 23.78 -0.86 -37.96
C THR A 200 23.64 -0.91 -36.43
N PRO A 201 24.20 -1.94 -35.76
CA PRO A 201 24.12 -2.07 -34.30
C PRO A 201 24.65 -0.84 -33.54
N GLU A 202 25.76 -0.25 -34.00
CA GLU A 202 26.32 0.99 -33.44
C GLU A 202 25.30 2.14 -33.49
N LYS A 203 24.70 2.41 -34.66
CA LYS A 203 23.79 3.56 -34.85
C LYS A 203 22.49 3.36 -34.07
N ALA A 204 21.95 2.13 -34.07
CA ALA A 204 20.77 1.78 -33.28
C ALA A 204 21.03 1.94 -31.77
N ARG A 205 22.23 1.56 -31.30
CA ARG A 205 22.64 1.74 -29.89
C ARG A 205 22.73 3.23 -29.53
N GLN A 206 23.45 4.02 -30.32
CA GLN A 206 23.58 5.46 -30.10
C GLN A 206 22.22 6.17 -30.04
N TYR A 207 21.31 5.80 -30.94
CA TYR A 207 19.94 6.30 -30.95
C TYR A 207 19.20 6.00 -29.64
N ARG A 208 19.19 4.73 -29.22
CA ARG A 208 18.52 4.29 -27.98
C ARG A 208 19.07 4.96 -26.73
N GLU A 209 20.41 5.11 -26.65
CA GLU A 209 21.06 5.80 -25.53
C GLU A 209 20.60 7.27 -25.46
N THR A 210 20.51 7.97 -26.59
CA THR A 210 20.06 9.36 -26.65
C THR A 210 18.58 9.50 -26.24
N VAL A 211 17.70 8.63 -26.75
CA VAL A 211 16.28 8.59 -26.36
C VAL A 211 16.13 8.33 -24.85
N ALA A 212 16.90 7.40 -24.30
CA ALA A 212 16.88 7.08 -22.87
C ALA A 212 17.34 8.28 -22.01
N MET A 213 18.43 8.96 -22.40
CA MET A 213 18.90 10.15 -21.72
C MET A 213 17.87 11.28 -21.74
N LYS A 214 17.27 11.57 -22.90
CA LYS A 214 16.23 12.61 -23.00
C LYS A 214 15.01 12.24 -22.15
N ARG A 215 14.56 10.99 -22.18
CA ARG A 215 13.45 10.51 -21.33
C ARG A 215 13.73 10.74 -19.84
N GLN A 216 14.94 10.42 -19.38
CA GLN A 216 15.33 10.65 -18.00
C GLN A 216 15.31 12.15 -17.64
N ALA A 217 15.80 13.02 -18.52
CA ALA A 217 15.79 14.46 -18.31
C ALA A 217 14.36 15.02 -18.20
N ILE A 218 13.43 14.56 -19.05
CA ILE A 218 12.02 14.96 -18.98
C ILE A 218 11.40 14.47 -17.67
N GLN A 219 11.63 13.21 -17.29
CA GLN A 219 11.09 12.68 -16.04
C GLN A 219 11.57 13.49 -14.83
N GLN A 220 12.87 13.81 -14.76
CA GLN A 220 13.41 14.64 -13.69
C GLN A 220 12.76 16.03 -13.61
N LYS A 221 12.44 16.65 -14.76
CA LYS A 221 11.73 17.94 -14.77
C LYS A 221 10.28 17.83 -14.31
N LEU A 222 9.59 16.76 -14.70
CA LEU A 222 8.24 16.49 -14.21
C LEU A 222 8.23 16.27 -12.69
N ASP A 223 9.15 15.45 -12.19
CA ASP A 223 9.30 15.20 -10.75
C ASP A 223 9.59 16.50 -9.98
N GLN A 224 10.48 17.36 -10.50
CA GLN A 224 10.78 18.68 -9.91
C GLN A 224 9.57 19.61 -9.93
N ALA A 225 8.80 19.62 -11.03
CA ALA A 225 7.59 20.44 -11.13
C ALA A 225 6.49 19.96 -10.16
N GLU A 226 6.36 18.65 -9.96
CA GLU A 226 5.45 18.06 -8.98
C GLU A 226 5.89 18.40 -7.54
N GLU A 227 7.18 18.29 -7.24
CA GLU A 227 7.75 18.68 -5.94
C GLU A 227 7.49 20.18 -5.65
N ALA A 228 7.76 21.06 -6.61
CA ALA A 228 7.50 22.49 -6.47
C ALA A 228 6.01 22.82 -6.25
N ARG A 229 5.10 22.12 -6.95
CA ARG A 229 3.64 22.27 -6.73
C ARG A 229 3.24 21.80 -5.33
N ARG A 230 3.82 20.69 -4.85
CA ARG A 230 3.57 20.19 -3.51
C ARG A 230 4.07 21.18 -2.46
N ASP A 231 5.26 21.73 -2.64
CA ASP A 231 5.83 22.72 -1.71
C ASP A 231 4.95 23.98 -1.65
N GLN A 232 4.50 24.48 -2.80
CA GLN A 232 3.57 25.62 -2.87
C GLN A 232 2.23 25.32 -2.17
N LEU A 233 1.71 24.10 -2.30
CA LEU A 233 0.49 23.67 -1.60
C LEU A 233 0.71 23.66 -0.09
N ILE A 234 1.84 23.10 0.39
CA ILE A 234 2.19 23.08 1.80
C ILE A 234 2.33 24.51 2.34
N GLU A 235 3.01 25.40 1.62
CA GLU A 235 3.16 26.81 2.00
C GLU A 235 1.80 27.52 2.11
N THR A 236 0.91 27.31 1.13
CA THR A 236 -0.45 27.87 1.15
C THR A 236 -1.26 27.35 2.35
N MET A 237 -1.17 26.06 2.67
CA MET A 237 -1.82 25.47 3.84
C MET A 237 -1.26 26.03 5.15
N VAL A 238 0.07 26.20 5.25
CA VAL A 238 0.74 26.77 6.43
C VAL A 238 0.27 28.21 6.67
N GLU A 239 0.21 29.04 5.62
CA GLU A 239 -0.26 30.43 5.76
C GLU A 239 -1.74 30.47 6.16
N LYS A 240 -2.58 29.61 5.57
CA LYS A 240 -4.00 29.48 5.96
C LYS A 240 -4.17 29.07 7.43
N LEU A 241 -3.32 28.18 7.96
CA LEU A 241 -3.37 27.77 9.37
C LEU A 241 -2.97 28.91 10.31
N LYS A 242 -1.93 29.66 9.96
CA LYS A 242 -1.42 30.79 10.74
C LYS A 242 -2.50 31.84 10.99
N ASP A 243 -3.30 32.15 9.96
CA ASP A 243 -4.36 33.14 10.01
C ASP A 243 -5.74 32.57 10.36
N TYR A 244 -5.84 31.26 10.65
CA TYR A 244 -7.12 30.63 10.96
C TYR A 244 -7.74 31.25 12.23
N PRO A 245 -8.95 31.84 12.17
CA PRO A 245 -9.53 32.54 13.31
C PRO A 245 -10.02 31.55 14.38
N VAL A 246 -9.73 31.84 15.65
CA VAL A 246 -10.25 31.09 16.81
C VAL A 246 -10.71 32.12 17.83
N ASN A 247 -12.02 32.36 17.87
CA ASN A 247 -12.62 33.43 18.69
C ASN A 247 -13.35 32.86 19.91
N GLU A 248 -13.85 31.64 19.82
CA GLU A 248 -14.57 30.94 20.87
C GLU A 248 -14.10 29.48 21.03
N PRO A 249 -14.34 28.83 22.18
CA PRO A 249 -13.92 27.45 22.41
C PRO A 249 -14.39 26.47 21.31
N SER A 250 -15.58 26.65 20.77
CA SER A 250 -16.17 25.83 19.69
C SER A 250 -15.39 25.91 18.38
N ASP A 251 -14.58 26.95 18.17
CA ASP A 251 -13.71 27.07 16.99
C ASP A 251 -12.51 26.11 17.05
N LEU A 252 -12.14 25.57 18.22
CA LEU A 252 -11.07 24.59 18.34
C LEU A 252 -11.37 23.33 17.52
N GLY A 253 -12.61 22.85 17.53
CA GLY A 253 -13.07 21.72 16.74
C GLY A 253 -13.00 22.00 15.25
N LYS A 254 -13.37 23.21 14.82
CA LYS A 254 -13.26 23.63 13.41
C LYS A 254 -11.80 23.70 12.95
N LEU A 255 -10.91 24.24 13.78
CA LEU A 255 -9.47 24.25 13.50
C LEU A 255 -8.91 22.82 13.42
N TRP A 256 -9.34 21.92 14.31
CA TRP A 256 -8.95 20.52 14.28
C TRP A 256 -9.40 19.84 12.97
N ASP A 257 -10.67 20.00 12.61
CA ASP A 257 -11.24 19.42 11.39
C ASP A 257 -10.54 19.96 10.13
N GLU A 258 -10.19 21.25 10.10
CA GLU A 258 -9.40 21.85 9.03
C GLU A 258 -8.01 21.19 8.92
N GLY A 259 -7.31 21.00 10.05
CA GLY A 259 -6.02 20.30 10.05
C GLY A 259 -6.12 18.86 9.56
N VAL A 260 -7.20 18.15 9.92
CA VAL A 260 -7.48 16.80 9.40
C VAL A 260 -7.74 16.83 7.88
N ALA A 261 -8.51 17.80 7.39
CA ALA A 261 -8.80 17.98 5.97
C ALA A 261 -7.53 18.24 5.16
N MET A 262 -6.69 19.19 5.58
CA MET A 262 -5.38 19.46 4.97
C MET A 262 -4.47 18.22 4.99
N GLY A 263 -4.45 17.48 6.10
CA GLY A 263 -3.70 16.23 6.22
C GLY A 263 -4.20 15.12 5.28
N ASN A 264 -5.50 15.08 4.97
CA ASN A 264 -6.05 14.15 3.97
C ASN A 264 -5.69 14.58 2.55
N GLU A 265 -5.73 15.88 2.25
CA GLU A 265 -5.36 16.42 0.94
C GLU A 265 -3.89 16.14 0.60
N LEU A 266 -2.97 16.37 1.54
CA LEU A 266 -1.55 16.01 1.35
C LEU A 266 -1.35 14.51 1.13
N ARG A 267 -2.10 13.66 1.86
CA ARG A 267 -2.06 12.20 1.65
C ARG A 267 -2.57 11.79 0.27
N ALA A 268 -3.60 12.45 -0.25
CA ALA A 268 -4.10 12.21 -1.60
C ALA A 268 -3.06 12.60 -2.66
N GLN A 269 -2.22 13.60 -2.39
CA GLN A 269 -1.07 13.99 -3.22
C GLN A 269 0.16 13.10 -3.01
N GLY A 270 0.05 12.00 -2.27
CA GLY A 270 1.15 11.05 -2.03
C GLY A 270 2.12 11.43 -0.91
N GLU A 271 1.84 12.47 -0.12
CA GLU A 271 2.68 12.86 1.01
C GLU A 271 2.44 11.90 2.18
N ARG A 272 3.50 11.18 2.56
CA ARG A 272 3.45 10.17 3.64
C ARG A 272 4.22 10.60 4.89
N ARG A 273 4.98 11.69 4.83
CA ARG A 273 5.78 12.14 5.97
C ARG A 273 4.88 12.79 7.01
N SER A 274 4.79 12.17 8.19
CA SER A 274 4.07 12.72 9.34
C SER A 274 4.71 13.99 9.94
N LYS A 275 5.95 14.30 9.55
CA LYS A 275 6.73 15.46 9.98
C LYS A 275 7.02 16.41 8.81
N ASN A 276 5.97 16.92 8.16
CA ASN A 276 6.11 17.98 7.17
C ASN A 276 5.86 19.35 7.84
N ALA A 277 6.19 20.43 7.14
CA ALA A 277 6.03 21.79 7.66
C ALA A 277 4.57 22.09 8.06
N MET A 278 3.59 21.55 7.32
CA MET A 278 2.17 21.68 7.63
C MET A 278 1.81 21.07 8.99
N SER A 279 2.26 19.84 9.29
CA SER A 279 1.91 19.20 10.57
C SER A 279 2.51 19.94 11.77
N LEU A 280 3.72 20.47 11.63
CA LEU A 280 4.35 21.32 12.66
C LEU A 280 3.57 22.63 12.85
N ALA A 281 3.25 23.33 11.76
CA ALA A 281 2.48 24.58 11.81
C ALA A 281 1.08 24.38 12.41
N PHE A 282 0.41 23.28 12.05
CA PHE A 282 -0.88 22.91 12.63
C PHE A 282 -0.80 22.74 14.14
N TRP A 283 0.14 21.93 14.63
CA TRP A 283 0.26 21.69 16.07
C TRP A 283 0.67 22.94 16.84
N GLU A 284 1.54 23.78 16.28
CA GLU A 284 1.89 25.08 16.87
C GLU A 284 0.66 25.98 16.99
N ARG A 285 -0.10 26.14 15.89
CA ARG A 285 -1.33 26.96 15.87
C ARG A 285 -2.38 26.42 16.84
N PHE A 286 -2.63 25.11 16.81
CA PHE A 286 -3.63 24.44 17.63
C PHE A 286 -3.29 24.55 19.11
N ASN A 287 -2.06 24.26 19.52
CA ASN A 287 -1.64 24.39 20.92
C ASN A 287 -1.78 25.83 21.43
N LYS A 288 -1.38 26.82 20.62
CA LYS A 288 -1.56 28.25 20.95
C LYS A 288 -3.04 28.60 21.14
N ALA A 289 -3.90 28.10 20.25
CA ALA A 289 -5.34 28.31 20.32
C ALA A 289 -5.97 27.66 21.58
N VAL A 290 -5.59 26.41 21.89
CA VAL A 290 -6.04 25.68 23.10
C VAL A 290 -5.66 26.44 24.37
N VAL A 291 -4.45 26.99 24.46
CA VAL A 291 -4.06 27.81 25.62
C VAL A 291 -4.89 29.09 25.70
N ALA A 292 -5.09 29.79 24.58
CA ALA A 292 -5.85 31.04 24.55
C ALA A 292 -7.34 30.87 24.87
N MET A 293 -7.93 29.73 24.53
CA MET A 293 -9.36 29.45 24.71
C MET A 293 -9.72 28.84 26.08
N LEU A 294 -8.73 28.57 26.95
CA LEU A 294 -8.99 27.93 28.25
C LEU A 294 -9.80 28.82 29.18
N GLU A 295 -9.47 30.11 29.29
CA GLU A 295 -10.21 31.05 30.15
C GLU A 295 -11.64 31.32 29.66
N PRO A 296 -11.88 31.59 28.35
CA PRO A 296 -13.24 31.62 27.80
C PRO A 296 -14.04 30.35 28.08
N PHE A 297 -13.41 29.18 27.98
CA PHE A 297 -14.06 27.90 28.29
C PHE A 297 -14.46 27.80 29.77
N LYS A 298 -13.58 28.16 30.72
CA LYS A 298 -13.92 28.20 32.15
C LYS A 298 -15.11 29.12 32.43
N LYS A 299 -15.15 30.31 31.82
CA LYS A 299 -16.30 31.23 31.96
C LYS A 299 -17.61 30.62 31.46
N GLN A 300 -17.57 29.81 30.41
CA GLN A 300 -18.77 29.09 29.96
C GLN A 300 -19.15 27.96 30.94
N LEU A 301 -18.19 27.30 31.60
CA LEU A 301 -18.47 26.31 32.64
C LEU A 301 -19.12 26.93 33.89
N GLU A 302 -18.75 28.17 34.25
CA GLU A 302 -19.37 28.92 35.36
C GLU A 302 -20.87 29.18 35.12
N GLN A 303 -21.31 29.25 33.86
CA GLN A 303 -22.72 29.43 33.50
C GLN A 303 -23.56 28.16 33.69
N ILE A 304 -22.93 27.00 33.93
CA ILE A 304 -23.64 25.75 34.18
C ILE A 304 -24.28 25.81 35.58
N PRO A 305 -25.60 25.56 35.69
CA PRO A 305 -26.34 25.75 36.94
C PRO A 305 -25.97 24.71 37.99
N VAL A 306 -26.00 25.12 39.26
CA VAL A 306 -25.71 24.29 40.44
C VAL A 306 -26.87 23.33 40.68
N SER A 307 -26.87 22.21 39.96
CA SER A 307 -27.96 21.23 39.95
C SER A 307 -27.49 19.89 39.41
N GLN A 308 -28.29 18.83 39.61
CA GLN A 308 -28.01 17.52 39.02
C GLN A 308 -27.94 17.58 37.49
N ALA A 309 -28.82 18.36 36.86
CA ALA A 309 -28.79 18.60 35.42
C ALA A 309 -27.48 19.28 34.97
N GLY A 310 -26.93 20.19 35.79
CA GLY A 310 -25.63 20.80 35.55
C GLY A 310 -24.47 19.81 35.62
N VAL A 311 -24.48 18.90 36.62
CA VAL A 311 -23.50 17.79 36.71
C VAL A 311 -23.57 16.90 35.47
N ASP A 312 -24.77 16.60 34.99
CA ASP A 312 -24.96 15.81 33.77
C ASP A 312 -24.50 16.57 32.52
N GLN A 313 -24.69 17.90 32.46
CA GLN A 313 -24.18 18.75 31.38
C GLN A 313 -22.64 18.79 31.33
N LEU A 314 -21.97 18.68 32.49
CA LEU A 314 -20.50 18.57 32.55
C LEU A 314 -19.97 17.28 31.91
N LYS A 315 -20.78 16.21 31.84
CA LYS A 315 -20.40 14.96 31.17
C LYS A 315 -20.32 15.20 29.66
N GLY A 316 -19.09 15.32 29.16
CA GLY A 316 -18.84 15.60 27.74
C GLY A 316 -18.79 17.09 27.39
N ALA A 317 -18.79 17.99 28.38
CA ALA A 317 -18.68 19.44 28.16
C ALA A 317 -17.48 19.82 27.28
N VAL A 318 -16.32 19.16 27.46
CA VAL A 318 -15.15 19.39 26.59
C VAL A 318 -15.51 19.14 25.12
N ALA A 319 -16.11 17.99 24.80
CA ALA A 319 -16.45 17.66 23.42
C ALA A 319 -17.56 18.57 22.85
N THR A 320 -18.59 18.85 23.64
CA THR A 320 -19.73 19.68 23.21
C THR A 320 -19.33 21.14 22.98
N MET A 321 -18.52 21.71 23.87
CA MET A 321 -18.19 23.14 23.84
C MET A 321 -16.96 23.45 22.99
N THR A 322 -16.04 22.49 22.82
CA THR A 322 -14.86 22.69 21.96
C THR A 322 -14.96 22.01 20.60
N GLY A 323 -15.91 21.09 20.41
CA GLY A 323 -16.00 20.23 19.21
C GLY A 323 -14.99 19.07 19.20
N ILE A 324 -14.05 19.01 20.16
CA ILE A 324 -13.00 18.00 20.21
C ILE A 324 -13.47 16.73 20.93
N LYS A 325 -13.67 15.66 20.17
CA LYS A 325 -14.18 14.37 20.69
C LYS A 325 -13.09 13.46 21.28
N HIS A 326 -11.83 13.69 20.93
CA HIS A 326 -10.72 12.81 21.32
C HIS A 326 -10.02 13.32 22.58
N ASN A 327 -9.66 12.39 23.47
CA ASN A 327 -8.85 12.70 24.64
C ASN A 327 -7.38 12.92 24.21
N MET A 328 -7.02 14.17 23.98
CA MET A 328 -5.66 14.57 23.59
C MET A 328 -4.90 15.14 24.78
N PRO A 329 -3.57 14.90 24.89
CA PRO A 329 -2.76 15.44 25.99
C PRO A 329 -2.86 16.97 26.16
N VAL A 330 -2.96 17.72 25.06
CA VAL A 330 -3.09 19.19 25.09
C VAL A 330 -4.42 19.66 25.72
N MET A 331 -5.47 18.82 25.70
CA MET A 331 -6.79 19.14 26.25
C MET A 331 -6.92 18.79 27.74
N ARG A 332 -5.88 18.25 28.40
CA ARG A 332 -5.93 17.92 29.84
C ARG A 332 -6.40 19.08 30.74
N PRO A 333 -5.96 20.34 30.53
CA PRO A 333 -6.45 21.47 31.34
C PRO A 333 -7.96 21.69 31.24
N TYR A 334 -8.58 21.38 30.10
CA TYR A 334 -10.03 21.48 29.92
C TYR A 334 -10.78 20.43 30.74
N HIS A 335 -10.29 19.18 30.72
CA HIS A 335 -10.85 18.11 31.55
C HIS A 335 -10.70 18.42 33.04
N GLN A 336 -9.58 18.99 33.47
CA GLN A 336 -9.37 19.44 34.85
C GLN A 336 -10.32 20.59 35.24
N ALA A 337 -10.57 21.55 34.34
CA ALA A 337 -11.53 22.61 34.58
C ALA A 337 -12.96 22.07 34.74
N VAL A 338 -13.38 21.11 33.89
CA VAL A 338 -14.67 20.42 34.02
C VAL A 338 -14.78 19.67 35.35
N GLN A 339 -13.73 18.94 35.74
CA GLN A 339 -13.70 18.23 37.02
C GLN A 339 -13.80 19.20 38.20
N SER A 340 -13.05 20.30 38.17
CA SER A 340 -13.06 21.32 39.22
C SER A 340 -14.44 21.94 39.38
N ARG A 341 -15.08 22.35 38.27
CA ARG A 341 -16.45 22.88 38.30
C ARG A 341 -17.46 21.82 38.78
N GLY A 342 -17.27 20.55 38.42
CA GLY A 342 -18.11 19.46 38.91
C GLY A 342 -18.03 19.29 40.43
N THR A 343 -16.82 19.35 40.99
CA THR A 343 -16.62 19.32 42.46
C THR A 343 -17.27 20.53 43.14
N GLU A 344 -17.16 21.72 42.55
CA GLU A 344 -17.79 22.94 43.05
C GLU A 344 -19.33 22.82 43.05
N ILE A 345 -19.95 22.44 41.92
CA ILE A 345 -21.40 22.24 41.83
C ILE A 345 -21.89 21.21 42.87
N VAL A 346 -21.20 20.08 43.01
CA VAL A 346 -21.57 19.06 44.01
C VAL A 346 -21.41 19.60 45.43
N GLY A 347 -20.37 20.37 45.70
CA GLY A 347 -20.15 21.03 46.99
C GLY A 347 -21.26 22.02 47.33
N GLU A 348 -21.61 22.90 46.40
CA GLU A 348 -22.71 23.85 46.57
C GLU A 348 -24.07 23.15 46.70
N MET A 349 -24.35 22.11 45.91
CA MET A 349 -25.57 21.32 46.04
C MET A 349 -25.68 20.67 47.43
N ARG A 350 -24.56 20.14 47.96
CA ARG A 350 -24.52 19.60 49.33
C ARG A 350 -24.76 20.71 50.36
N GLN A 351 -24.17 21.89 50.19
CA GLN A 351 -24.42 23.01 51.09
C GLN A 351 -25.89 23.45 51.08
N ILE A 352 -26.52 23.51 49.90
CA ILE A 352 -27.96 23.84 49.77
C ILE A 352 -28.82 22.77 50.44
N ALA A 353 -28.52 21.49 50.22
CA ALA A 353 -29.23 20.37 50.86
C ALA A 353 -29.05 20.40 52.38
N CYS A 354 -27.82 20.65 52.84
CA CYS A 354 -27.46 20.84 54.24
C CYS A 354 -28.29 21.96 54.88
N ASN A 355 -28.26 23.18 54.32
CA ASN A 355 -29.03 24.30 54.85
C ASN A 355 -30.52 23.98 54.93
N LYS A 356 -31.09 23.33 53.91
CA LYS A 356 -32.49 22.90 53.93
C LYS A 356 -32.79 21.89 55.04
N THR A 357 -31.86 20.98 55.32
CA THR A 357 -31.96 20.04 56.44
C THR A 357 -31.89 20.77 57.78
N LEU A 358 -30.97 21.72 57.94
CA LEU A 358 -30.86 22.52 59.17
C LEU A 358 -32.16 23.31 59.42
N ASP A 359 -32.69 23.97 58.38
CA ASP A 359 -33.96 24.68 58.44
C ASP A 359 -35.12 23.75 58.80
N ALA A 360 -35.18 22.55 58.20
CA ALA A 360 -36.22 21.56 58.49
C ALA A 360 -36.13 20.97 59.89
N ALA A 361 -34.91 20.86 60.43
CA ALA A 361 -34.65 20.44 61.80
C ALA A 361 -34.97 21.56 62.83
N GLY A 362 -35.22 22.80 62.39
CA GLY A 362 -35.42 23.93 63.28
C GLY A 362 -34.13 24.49 63.89
N LEU A 363 -32.98 24.18 63.28
CA LEU A 363 -31.66 24.64 63.76
C LEU A 363 -31.32 26.00 63.14
N SER A 364 -31.25 27.05 63.96
CA SER A 364 -30.82 28.39 63.54
C SER A 364 -29.33 28.43 63.17
N SER A 365 -28.91 29.46 62.42
CA SER A 365 -27.49 29.62 62.05
C SER A 365 -26.55 29.72 63.27
N SER A 366 -26.98 30.36 64.36
CA SER A 366 -26.18 30.45 65.59
C SER A 366 -26.07 29.11 66.34
N GLU A 367 -27.12 28.29 66.33
CA GLU A 367 -27.08 26.96 66.94
C GLU A 367 -26.25 26.00 66.08
N ALA A 368 -26.35 26.12 64.75
CA ALA A 368 -25.53 25.35 63.81
C ALA A 368 -24.02 25.61 63.98
N GLU A 369 -23.63 26.80 64.43
CA GLU A 369 -22.24 27.17 64.73
C GLU A 369 -21.73 26.68 66.11
N GLN A 370 -22.60 26.11 66.95
CA GLN A 370 -22.18 25.61 68.26
C GLN A 370 -21.13 24.50 68.10
N PRO A 371 -20.00 24.57 68.83
CA PRO A 371 -18.94 23.59 68.72
C PRO A 371 -19.41 22.26 69.32
N LEU A 372 -19.24 21.17 68.57
CA LEU A 372 -19.60 19.81 68.92
C LEU A 372 -18.36 18.92 68.89
N TRP A 373 -18.25 18.02 69.86
CA TRP A 373 -17.16 17.06 69.91
C TRP A 373 -17.44 15.87 68.97
N GLY A 374 -16.82 15.84 67.78
CA GLY A 374 -17.05 14.81 66.78
C GLY A 374 -15.94 13.76 66.74
N ALA A 375 -16.17 12.57 67.28
CA ALA A 375 -15.27 11.39 67.13
C ALA A 375 -13.75 11.67 67.26
N GLY A 376 -13.35 12.52 68.22
CA GLY A 376 -11.94 12.87 68.46
C GLY A 376 -11.48 14.21 67.86
N ASN A 377 -12.33 14.91 67.09
CA ASN A 377 -12.06 16.24 66.55
C ASN A 377 -13.19 17.23 66.85
N ALA A 378 -12.87 18.52 66.90
CA ALA A 378 -13.89 19.56 66.96
C ALA A 378 -14.60 19.66 65.60
N MET A 379 -15.92 19.85 65.64
CA MET A 379 -16.74 20.20 64.48
C MET A 379 -17.90 21.09 64.95
N THR A 380 -18.76 21.58 64.06
CA THR A 380 -19.98 22.29 64.49
C THR A 380 -21.19 21.36 64.53
N LEU A 381 -22.23 21.73 65.28
CA LEU A 381 -23.49 21.00 65.30
C LEU A 381 -24.13 20.92 63.90
N GLY A 382 -24.04 22.01 63.12
CA GLY A 382 -24.50 22.04 61.73
C GLY A 382 -23.72 21.08 60.84
N GLU A 383 -22.39 21.04 60.95
CA GLU A 383 -21.54 20.09 60.22
C GLU A 383 -21.91 18.64 60.56
N PHE A 384 -22.17 18.35 61.84
CA PHE A 384 -22.61 17.03 62.29
C PHE A 384 -23.96 16.64 61.67
N VAL A 385 -24.98 17.49 61.78
CA VAL A 385 -26.32 17.24 61.22
C VAL A 385 -26.24 17.01 59.70
N CYS A 386 -25.50 17.84 58.99
CA CYS A 386 -25.35 17.68 57.55
C CYS A 386 -24.59 16.41 57.18
N ALA A 387 -23.54 16.06 57.92
CA ALA A 387 -22.79 14.83 57.66
C ALA A 387 -23.64 13.56 57.86
N ILE A 388 -24.43 13.49 58.94
CA ILE A 388 -25.28 12.31 59.17
C ILE A 388 -26.43 12.22 58.17
N THR A 389 -26.94 13.36 57.68
CA THR A 389 -27.96 13.38 56.61
C THR A 389 -27.40 13.04 55.24
N ASP A 390 -26.18 13.45 54.92
CA ASP A 390 -25.45 12.97 53.73
C ASP A 390 -25.25 11.45 53.74
N LYS A 391 -25.26 10.82 54.93
CA LYS A 391 -25.24 9.35 55.11
C LYS A 391 -26.63 8.72 55.18
N GLY A 392 -27.68 9.49 54.92
CA GLY A 392 -29.07 9.01 54.82
C GLY A 392 -29.84 9.01 56.13
N SER A 393 -29.37 9.71 57.17
CA SER A 393 -30.15 9.97 58.38
C SER A 393 -31.10 11.15 58.17
N THR A 394 -32.28 11.11 58.77
CA THR A 394 -33.24 12.22 58.74
C THR A 394 -33.28 12.89 60.10
N VAL A 395 -32.88 14.16 60.19
CA VAL A 395 -33.08 14.95 61.42
C VAL A 395 -34.49 15.54 61.38
N HIS A 396 -35.26 15.29 62.43
CA HIS A 396 -36.67 15.69 62.51
C HIS A 396 -36.87 16.99 63.27
N GLU A 397 -36.13 17.18 64.36
CA GLU A 397 -36.34 18.30 65.28
C GLU A 397 -35.09 18.51 66.13
N TYR A 398 -34.79 19.78 66.38
CA TYR A 398 -33.81 20.23 67.34
C TYR A 398 -34.48 21.19 68.34
N ASP A 399 -34.30 20.90 69.62
CA ASP A 399 -34.73 21.73 70.73
C ASP A 399 -33.48 22.27 71.45
N ASP A 400 -33.31 23.60 71.49
CA ASP A 400 -32.17 24.24 72.15
C ASP A 400 -32.21 24.10 73.68
N ALA A 401 -31.07 24.36 74.32
CA ALA A 401 -30.96 24.53 75.76
C ALA A 401 -31.80 25.75 76.21
N GLY A 402 -33.07 25.50 76.56
CA GLY A 402 -33.97 26.54 77.05
C GLY A 402 -33.43 27.22 78.32
N PHE A 403 -34.02 28.36 78.73
CA PHE A 403 -33.50 29.21 79.81
C PHE A 403 -33.18 28.51 81.16
N MET A 404 -33.80 27.36 81.44
CA MET A 404 -33.65 26.62 82.69
C MET A 404 -32.85 25.31 82.56
N SER A 405 -32.30 25.00 81.37
CA SER A 405 -31.65 23.73 81.04
C SER A 405 -30.41 23.96 80.20
N ASP A 406 -29.34 23.21 80.44
CA ASP A 406 -28.14 23.14 79.60
C ASP A 406 -28.21 21.99 78.57
N THR A 407 -29.36 21.32 78.51
CA THR A 407 -29.59 20.17 77.65
C THR A 407 -30.24 20.58 76.34
N HIS A 408 -29.54 20.31 75.24
CA HIS A 408 -30.06 20.38 73.87
C HIS A 408 -30.60 19.00 73.48
N THR A 409 -31.63 18.96 72.64
CA THR A 409 -32.24 17.70 72.19
C THR A 409 -32.27 17.63 70.67
N LEU A 410 -31.73 16.55 70.10
CA LEU A 410 -31.74 16.30 68.66
C LEU A 410 -32.50 14.99 68.38
N LYS A 411 -33.62 15.09 67.66
CA LYS A 411 -34.45 13.95 67.26
C LYS A 411 -34.14 13.59 65.82
N LEU A 412 -33.75 12.35 65.57
CA LEU A 412 -33.35 11.90 64.24
C LEU A 412 -33.65 10.43 64.00
N THR A 413 -33.77 10.05 62.73
CA THR A 413 -33.83 8.65 62.29
C THR A 413 -32.55 8.30 61.56
N THR A 414 -31.81 7.30 62.05
CA THR A 414 -30.65 6.76 61.33
C THR A 414 -31.09 5.63 60.40
N GLN A 415 -30.26 5.28 59.42
CA GLN A 415 -30.57 4.17 58.50
C GLN A 415 -30.68 2.81 59.21
N HIS A 416 -29.97 2.62 60.33
CA HIS A 416 -29.80 1.29 60.95
C HIS A 416 -30.58 1.12 62.25
N ASP A 417 -30.68 2.18 63.04
CA ASP A 417 -31.15 2.06 64.42
C ASP A 417 -32.59 2.58 64.60
N GLY A 418 -33.15 3.25 63.58
CA GLY A 418 -34.50 3.79 63.62
C GLY A 418 -34.54 5.18 64.25
N PHE A 419 -35.65 5.53 64.92
CA PHE A 419 -35.85 6.85 65.54
C PHE A 419 -35.19 6.94 66.92
N HIS A 420 -34.38 7.97 67.12
CA HIS A 420 -33.70 8.26 68.37
C HIS A 420 -33.84 9.72 68.78
N THR A 421 -33.75 9.94 70.09
CA THR A 421 -33.59 11.25 70.71
C THR A 421 -32.22 11.30 71.38
N LEU A 422 -31.35 12.17 70.89
CA LEU A 422 -30.04 12.46 71.47
C LEU A 422 -30.16 13.67 72.37
N LYS A 423 -29.68 13.56 73.61
CA LYS A 423 -29.49 14.72 74.49
C LYS A 423 -28.01 15.10 74.52
N LEU A 424 -27.75 16.37 74.24
CA LEU A 424 -26.43 16.99 74.22
C LEU A 424 -26.33 17.98 75.38
N HIS A 425 -25.16 18.14 75.97
CA HIS A 425 -24.87 19.23 76.91
C HIS A 425 -23.47 19.80 76.64
N GLU A 426 -23.17 20.99 77.15
CA GLU A 426 -21.81 21.53 77.10
C GLU A 426 -20.88 20.82 78.09
N GLY A 427 -19.93 20.07 77.57
CA GLY A 427 -18.90 19.38 78.35
C GLY A 427 -17.49 19.87 78.02
N GLU A 428 -16.59 19.84 79.01
CA GLU A 428 -15.15 20.05 78.78
C GLU A 428 -14.54 18.76 78.22
N VAL A 429 -14.40 18.68 76.90
CA VAL A 429 -13.87 17.50 76.18
C VAL A 429 -12.34 17.56 76.00
N GLN A 430 -11.77 18.75 76.15
CA GLN A 430 -10.32 18.99 76.20
C GLN A 430 -10.04 20.11 77.20
N PRO A 431 -8.83 20.18 77.82
CA PRO A 431 -8.49 21.23 78.77
C PRO A 431 -8.78 22.64 78.22
N GLY A 432 -9.71 23.35 78.87
CA GLY A 432 -10.13 24.70 78.53
C GLY A 432 -11.08 24.83 77.33
N LYS A 433 -11.60 23.72 76.78
CA LYS A 433 -12.52 23.75 75.63
C LYS A 433 -13.86 23.08 75.95
N LYS A 434 -14.92 23.88 75.99
CA LYS A 434 -16.30 23.42 76.10
C LYS A 434 -16.90 23.18 74.72
N MET A 435 -17.56 22.05 74.55
CA MET A 435 -18.25 21.66 73.31
C MET A 435 -19.49 20.85 73.66
N LEU A 436 -20.47 20.84 72.75
CA LEU A 436 -21.60 19.92 72.84
C LEU A 436 -21.11 18.48 72.77
N ILE A 437 -21.59 17.68 73.71
CA ILE A 437 -21.34 16.23 73.76
C ILE A 437 -22.63 15.48 74.11
N GLY A 438 -22.90 14.41 73.38
CA GLY A 438 -24.02 13.54 73.68
C GLY A 438 -23.81 12.75 74.95
N PHE A 439 -24.76 12.84 75.87
CA PHE A 439 -24.68 12.17 77.17
C PHE A 439 -25.84 11.21 77.42
N GLU A 440 -26.87 11.25 76.58
CA GLU A 440 -28.00 10.32 76.63
C GLU A 440 -28.51 10.06 75.21
N LEU A 441 -28.75 8.78 74.92
CA LEU A 441 -29.42 8.32 73.71
C LEU A 441 -30.70 7.58 74.13
N SER A 442 -31.82 8.02 73.60
CA SER A 442 -33.13 7.38 73.83
C SER A 442 -33.69 6.84 72.52
N ASP A 443 -34.28 5.65 72.57
CA ASP A 443 -35.09 5.06 71.52
C ASP A 443 -36.50 4.71 72.05
N ALA A 444 -37.32 4.02 71.25
CA ALA A 444 -38.68 3.64 71.65
C ALA A 444 -38.74 2.66 72.85
N ASN A 445 -37.64 1.99 73.17
CA ASN A 445 -37.57 0.90 74.14
C ASN A 445 -36.75 1.27 75.39
N GLN A 446 -35.76 2.16 75.27
CA GLN A 446 -34.81 2.45 76.34
C GLN A 446 -34.23 3.86 76.28
N GLN A 447 -33.87 4.38 77.45
CA GLN A 447 -33.02 5.56 77.62
C GLN A 447 -31.67 5.08 78.16
N ARG A 448 -30.58 5.44 77.50
CA ARG A 448 -29.22 4.98 77.86
C ARG A 448 -28.28 6.17 78.02
N PRO A 449 -27.60 6.32 79.17
CA PRO A 449 -26.53 7.30 79.32
C PRO A 449 -25.35 6.91 78.40
N LEU A 450 -24.71 7.92 77.80
CA LEU A 450 -23.53 7.77 76.96
C LEU A 450 -22.29 8.23 77.71
N SER A 451 -21.23 7.42 77.71
CA SER A 451 -19.90 7.93 78.00
C SER A 451 -19.36 8.75 76.81
N VAL A 452 -18.30 9.52 77.03
CA VAL A 452 -17.59 10.25 75.96
C VAL A 452 -17.18 9.30 74.83
N SER A 453 -16.68 8.11 75.17
CA SER A 453 -16.30 7.08 74.20
C SER A 453 -17.50 6.53 73.43
N ASP A 454 -18.65 6.35 74.08
CA ASP A 454 -19.88 5.90 73.40
C ASP A 454 -20.37 6.94 72.40
N TRP A 455 -20.28 8.22 72.77
CA TRP A 455 -20.61 9.33 71.89
C TRP A 455 -19.67 9.43 70.69
N GLU A 456 -18.35 9.35 70.90
CA GLU A 456 -17.39 9.35 69.80
C GLU A 456 -17.64 8.20 68.82
N GLN A 457 -17.93 7.01 69.35
CA GLN A 457 -18.28 5.87 68.53
C GLN A 457 -19.60 6.10 67.78
N TYR A 458 -20.61 6.68 68.43
CA TYR A 458 -21.89 7.03 67.80
C TYR A 458 -21.68 8.00 66.63
N VAL A 459 -20.91 9.07 66.83
CA VAL A 459 -20.60 10.05 65.79
C VAL A 459 -19.81 9.39 64.65
N ALA A 460 -18.78 8.60 64.96
CA ALA A 460 -17.97 7.92 63.96
C ALA A 460 -18.80 6.97 63.07
N VAL A 461 -19.67 6.16 63.68
CA VAL A 461 -20.54 5.21 62.95
C VAL A 461 -21.52 5.93 62.04
N ASN A 462 -22.16 6.99 62.52
CA ASN A 462 -23.19 7.71 61.76
C ASN A 462 -22.58 8.64 60.68
N MET A 463 -21.38 9.20 60.91
CA MET A 463 -20.70 10.06 59.92
C MET A 463 -19.96 9.26 58.84
N GLN A 464 -19.46 8.06 59.12
CA GLN A 464 -18.75 7.24 58.12
C GLN A 464 -19.70 6.48 57.19
N GLY A 465 -21.02 6.54 57.42
CA GLY A 465 -22.02 5.80 56.65
C GLY A 465 -22.11 4.34 57.08
N GLY A 466 -22.30 4.14 58.40
CA GLY A 466 -22.43 2.88 59.12
C GLY A 466 -22.64 1.64 58.26
N GLY A 467 -21.69 0.71 58.40
CA GLY A 467 -21.76 -0.63 57.80
C GLY A 467 -20.44 -1.39 57.83
N GLY A 468 -19.32 -0.68 58.08
CA GLY A 468 -17.98 -1.25 57.88
C GLY A 468 -17.10 -1.48 59.12
N SER A 469 -17.40 -0.95 60.31
CA SER A 469 -16.48 -1.10 61.45
C SER A 469 -17.08 -1.90 62.60
N ALA A 470 -18.20 -1.52 63.19
CA ALA A 470 -18.73 -2.21 64.36
C ALA A 470 -19.25 -3.62 64.05
N ASP A 471 -20.04 -3.78 62.99
CA ASP A 471 -20.54 -5.09 62.57
C ASP A 471 -19.39 -5.95 62.01
N CYS A 472 -18.41 -5.33 61.36
CA CYS A 472 -17.23 -6.00 60.84
C CYS A 472 -16.24 -6.42 61.94
N GLU A 473 -16.10 -5.65 63.02
CA GLU A 473 -15.33 -6.02 64.22
C GLU A 473 -16.06 -7.09 65.02
N ARG A 474 -17.38 -6.97 65.18
CA ARG A 474 -18.20 -8.01 65.80
C ARG A 474 -18.08 -9.34 65.05
N LEU A 475 -18.15 -9.31 63.72
CA LEU A 475 -18.01 -10.49 62.88
C LEU A 475 -16.54 -10.98 62.82
N ALA A 476 -15.55 -10.08 62.78
CA ALA A 476 -14.13 -10.45 62.82
C ALA A 476 -13.71 -11.12 64.14
N ASN A 477 -14.39 -10.79 65.24
CA ASN A 477 -14.17 -11.39 66.56
C ASN A 477 -14.98 -12.68 66.79
N LYS A 478 -15.89 -13.05 65.87
CA LYS A 478 -16.65 -14.29 65.95
C LYS A 478 -15.78 -15.47 65.47
N PRO A 479 -15.74 -16.61 66.18
CA PRO A 479 -15.03 -17.80 65.72
C PRO A 479 -15.47 -18.20 64.30
N ARG A 480 -14.52 -18.59 63.44
CA ARG A 480 -14.82 -18.87 62.02
C ARG A 480 -15.88 -19.95 61.80
N ASN A 481 -15.99 -20.90 62.73
CA ASN A 481 -16.99 -21.96 62.73
C ASN A 481 -18.40 -21.50 63.18
N GLU A 482 -18.55 -20.26 63.63
CA GLU A 482 -19.81 -19.65 64.08
C GLU A 482 -20.33 -18.57 63.12
N LEU A 483 -19.63 -18.35 62.00
CA LEU A 483 -20.06 -17.45 60.94
C LEU A 483 -20.97 -18.19 59.95
N SER A 484 -22.16 -17.65 59.73
CA SER A 484 -22.99 -18.05 58.59
C SER A 484 -22.38 -17.58 57.27
N MET A 485 -22.82 -18.16 56.15
CA MET A 485 -22.39 -17.75 54.80
C MET A 485 -22.66 -16.25 54.55
N ALA A 486 -23.82 -15.76 54.97
CA ALA A 486 -24.17 -14.34 54.82
C ALA A 486 -23.28 -13.41 55.68
N GLU A 487 -22.88 -13.85 56.87
CA GLU A 487 -21.93 -13.12 57.72
C GLU A 487 -20.49 -13.16 57.15
N THR A 488 -20.12 -14.25 56.49
CA THR A 488 -18.82 -14.41 55.82
C THR A 488 -18.69 -13.47 54.62
N GLU A 489 -19.73 -13.35 53.80
CA GLU A 489 -19.77 -12.40 52.68
C GLU A 489 -19.69 -10.94 53.16
N ARG A 490 -20.34 -10.62 54.29
CA ARG A 490 -20.24 -9.29 54.91
C ARG A 490 -18.83 -9.00 55.40
N ILE A 491 -18.17 -9.92 56.11
CA ILE A 491 -16.75 -9.78 56.51
C ILE A 491 -15.85 -9.50 55.31
N LEU A 492 -16.05 -10.22 54.20
CA LEU A 492 -15.24 -10.02 52.99
C LEU A 492 -15.42 -8.61 52.43
N GLY A 493 -16.65 -8.10 52.39
CA GLY A 493 -16.93 -6.70 52.05
C GLY A 493 -16.20 -5.71 52.97
N CYS A 494 -16.18 -5.98 54.28
CA CYS A 494 -15.46 -5.17 55.27
C CYS A 494 -13.93 -5.18 55.10
N ILE A 495 -13.36 -6.35 54.78
CA ILE A 495 -11.93 -6.48 54.55
C ILE A 495 -11.55 -5.71 53.28
N MET A 496 -12.31 -5.86 52.20
CA MET A 496 -12.02 -5.19 50.94
C MET A 496 -12.13 -3.66 51.01
N SER A 497 -13.05 -3.12 51.81
CA SER A 497 -13.18 -1.66 52.00
C SER A 497 -12.01 -1.05 52.80
N ARG A 498 -11.29 -1.85 53.60
CA ARG A 498 -10.09 -1.44 54.35
C ARG A 498 -8.78 -1.55 53.55
N ILE A 499 -8.75 -2.29 52.44
CA ILE A 499 -7.53 -2.51 51.63
C ILE A 499 -6.89 -1.20 51.13
N PRO A 500 -7.63 -0.20 50.59
CA PRO A 500 -7.01 1.03 50.11
C PRO A 500 -6.27 1.81 51.21
N ALA A 501 -6.86 1.91 52.41
CA ALA A 501 -6.24 2.57 53.56
C ALA A 501 -5.01 1.79 54.10
N MET A 502 -5.04 0.45 54.04
CA MET A 502 -3.88 -0.37 54.42
C MET A 502 -2.72 -0.27 53.42
N ILE A 503 -3.03 -0.15 52.11
CA ILE A 503 -2.03 0.10 51.07
C ILE A 503 -1.38 1.47 51.30
N GLU A 504 -2.19 2.51 51.53
CA GLU A 504 -1.69 3.87 51.80
C GLU A 504 -0.85 3.92 53.10
N GLN A 505 -1.18 3.13 54.12
CA GLN A 505 -0.39 3.02 55.36
C GLN A 505 0.91 2.23 55.17
N GLN A 506 0.95 1.24 54.27
CA GLN A 506 2.19 0.55 53.90
C GLN A 506 3.11 1.40 53.02
N GLU A 507 2.57 2.22 52.13
CA GLU A 507 3.37 3.13 51.30
C GLU A 507 4.00 4.27 52.12
N ARG A 508 3.45 4.59 53.30
CA ARG A 508 4.00 5.57 54.26
C ARG A 508 5.04 4.98 55.23
N ARG A 509 5.24 3.66 55.24
CA ARG A 509 6.27 2.97 56.04
C ARG A 509 7.43 2.58 55.14
#